data_AF-A0A4Y2WTP5-F1
#
_entry.id   AF-A0A4Y2WTP5-F1
#
_cell.length_a   1.000
_cell.length_b   1.000
_cell.length_c   1.000
_cell.angle_alpha   90.00
_cell.angle_beta   90.00
_cell.angle_gamma   90.00
#
_symmetry.space_group_name_H-M   'P 1'
#
loop_
_entity.id
_entity.type
_entity.pdbx_description
1 polymer ?
#
loop_
_entity_poly.entity_id
_entity_poly.type
_entity_poly.pdbx_seq_one_letter_code
_entity_poly.pdbx_strand_id
1 'polypeptide(L)'
;YIVERREKNSNVWIRANDYNTPDLEYTVINLTENHEYEFRVFAVNAAGKSDPSNTTMPTKVTDTPDGSRPEFVRPLSNKSCNLKKPVTLECEGFGKPYPTARW
;
A
#
# COMPACT_ATOMS: atom_id res chain seq x y z
N TYR A 1 0.10 -20.34 3.39
CA TYR A 1 -0.73 -19.50 2.52
C TYR A 1 -0.39 -19.70 1.06
N ILE A 2 -1.40 -19.72 0.19
CA ILE A 2 -1.22 -19.66 -1.27
C ILE A 2 -1.53 -18.24 -1.71
N VAL A 3 -0.62 -17.64 -2.48
CA VAL A 3 -0.79 -16.30 -3.04
C VAL A 3 -1.12 -16.47 -4.52
N GLU A 4 -2.18 -15.81 -4.97
CA GLU A 4 -2.51 -15.72 -6.39
C GLU A 4 -2.49 -14.26 -6.83
N ARG A 5 -2.04 -14.04 -8.06
CA ARG A 5 -2.02 -12.74 -8.74
C ARG A 5 -2.87 -12.79 -10.00
N ARG A 6 -3.41 -11.64 -10.39
CA ARG A 6 -4.12 -11.45 -11.65
C ARG A 6 -3.78 -10.09 -12.22
N GLU A 7 -3.55 -10.00 -13.52
CA GLU A 7 -3.45 -8.69 -14.20
C GLU A 7 -4.83 -8.05 -14.27
N LYS A 8 -4.94 -6.74 -14.03
CA LYS A 8 -6.24 -6.03 -14.01
C LYS A 8 -7.11 -6.26 -15.26
N ASN A 9 -6.47 -6.43 -16.42
CA ASN A 9 -7.15 -6.67 -17.70
C ASN A 9 -7.35 -8.16 -18.02
N SER A 10 -6.91 -9.07 -17.13
CA SER A 10 -7.04 -10.51 -17.27
C SER A 10 -8.11 -11.06 -16.35
N ASN A 11 -8.79 -12.11 -16.78
CA ASN A 11 -9.71 -12.88 -15.93
C ASN A 11 -9.05 -14.11 -15.30
N VAL A 12 -7.75 -14.31 -15.51
CA VAL A 12 -7.02 -15.50 -15.08
C VAL A 12 -6.20 -15.21 -13.82
N TRP A 13 -6.46 -15.98 -12.77
CA TRP A 13 -5.66 -16.01 -11.55
C TRP A 13 -4.49 -16.99 -11.70
N ILE A 14 -3.29 -16.55 -11.35
CA ILE A 14 -2.05 -17.33 -11.44
C ILE A 14 -1.43 -17.43 -10.05
N ARG A 15 -1.04 -18.64 -9.64
CA ARG A 15 -0.33 -18.86 -8.39
C ARG A 15 1.05 -18.20 -8.43
N ALA A 16 1.36 -17.44 -7.39
CA ALA A 16 2.57 -16.62 -7.28
C ALA A 16 3.68 -17.25 -6.43
N ASN A 17 3.37 -18.30 -5.65
CA ASN A 17 4.31 -19.00 -4.79
C ASN A 17 4.34 -20.50 -5.07
N ASP A 18 5.53 -21.11 -5.17
CA ASP A 18 5.67 -22.55 -5.48
C ASP A 18 5.19 -23.44 -4.32
N TYR A 19 5.50 -23.02 -3.09
CA TYR A 19 5.14 -23.73 -1.85
C TYR A 19 4.24 -22.85 -0.99
N ASN A 20 3.52 -23.47 -0.06
CA ASN A 20 2.68 -22.72 0.87
C ASN A 20 3.57 -21.90 1.82
N THR A 21 3.43 -20.58 1.80
CA THR A 21 4.19 -19.68 2.66
C THR A 21 3.69 -19.79 4.10
N PRO A 22 4.53 -20.08 5.11
CA PRO A 22 4.11 -20.10 6.51
C PRO A 22 3.94 -18.69 7.09
N ASP A 23 4.66 -17.72 6.53
CA ASP A 23 4.67 -16.32 6.96
C ASP A 23 3.43 -15.54 6.48
N LEU A 24 3.20 -14.39 7.13
CA LEU A 24 2.14 -13.44 6.79
C LEU A 24 2.57 -12.41 5.73
N GLU A 25 3.79 -12.52 5.22
CA GLU A 25 4.36 -11.64 4.20
C GLU A 25 4.94 -12.48 3.05
N TYR A 26 4.82 -12.00 1.81
CA TYR A 26 5.36 -12.66 0.64
C TYR A 26 5.68 -11.67 -0.48
N THR A 27 6.88 -11.77 -1.04
CA THR A 27 7.32 -10.97 -2.20
C THR A 27 7.01 -11.71 -3.49
N VAL A 28 6.10 -11.16 -4.29
CA VAL A 28 5.82 -11.68 -5.63
C VAL A 28 6.86 -11.14 -6.62
N ILE A 29 7.55 -12.05 -7.30
CA ILE A 29 8.59 -11.72 -8.30
C ILE A 29 8.06 -11.90 -9.73
N ASN A 30 8.86 -11.49 -10.72
CA ASN A 30 8.57 -11.65 -12.15
C ASN A 30 7.25 -10.99 -12.60
N LEU A 31 6.97 -9.81 -12.05
CA LEU A 31 5.87 -8.97 -12.51
C LEU A 31 6.35 -8.07 -13.66
N THR A 32 5.47 -7.77 -14.60
CA THR A 32 5.78 -6.90 -15.73
C THR A 32 5.70 -5.43 -15.30
N GLU A 33 6.73 -4.65 -15.57
CA GLU A 33 6.74 -3.22 -15.28
C GLU A 33 5.59 -2.50 -16.01
N ASN A 34 5.02 -1.48 -15.38
CA ASN A 34 3.87 -0.70 -15.85
C ASN A 34 2.54 -1.46 -15.95
N HIS A 35 2.48 -2.74 -15.59
CA HIS A 35 1.22 -3.48 -15.47
C HIS A 35 0.60 -3.30 -14.08
N GLU A 36 -0.71 -3.43 -14.00
CA GLU A 36 -1.46 -3.41 -12.73
C GLU A 36 -1.87 -4.83 -12.35
N TYR A 37 -1.55 -5.22 -11.11
CA TYR A 37 -1.89 -6.53 -10.57
C TYR A 37 -2.79 -6.43 -9.35
N GLU A 38 -3.69 -7.39 -9.24
CA GLU A 38 -4.51 -7.65 -8.08
C GLU A 38 -4.05 -8.96 -7.43
N PHE A 39 -4.21 -9.05 -6.12
CA PHE A 39 -3.78 -10.21 -5.35
C PHE A 39 -4.92 -10.74 -4.48
N ARG A 40 -4.88 -12.04 -4.23
CA ARG A 40 -5.72 -12.71 -3.23
C ARG A 40 -4.92 -13.82 -2.57
N VAL A 41 -5.30 -14.15 -1.34
CA VAL A 41 -4.58 -15.12 -0.51
C VAL A 41 -5.54 -16.20 -0.03
N PHE A 42 -5.05 -17.43 0.07
CA PHE A 42 -5.77 -18.56 0.65
C PHE A 42 -4.99 -19.11 1.84
N ALA A 43 -5.71 -19.39 2.93
CA ALA A 43 -5.16 -20.16 4.03
C ALA A 43 -5.10 -21.64 3.62
N VAL A 44 -4.06 -22.35 4.06
CA VAL A 44 -3.94 -23.80 3.84
C VAL A 44 -3.58 -24.46 5.15
N ASN A 45 -4.36 -25.44 5.56
CA ASN A 45 -4.10 -26.27 6.74
C ASN A 45 -4.27 -27.76 6.37
N ALA A 46 -4.24 -28.65 7.36
CA ALA A 46 -4.40 -30.09 7.15
C ALA A 46 -5.75 -30.49 6.52
N ALA A 47 -6.79 -29.66 6.66
CA ALA A 47 -8.10 -29.89 6.05
C ALA A 47 -8.17 -29.39 4.59
N GLY A 48 -7.17 -28.63 4.12
CA GLY A 48 -7.07 -28.15 2.75
C GLY A 48 -6.98 -26.64 2.63
N LYS A 49 -7.36 -26.14 1.45
CA LYS A 49 -7.34 -24.72 1.04
C LYS A 49 -8.66 -24.05 1.46
N SER A 50 -8.59 -22.87 2.06
CA SER A 50 -9.77 -22.06 2.39
C SER A 50 -10.42 -21.44 1.14
N ASP A 51 -11.48 -20.67 1.34
CA ASP A 51 -11.93 -19.65 0.37
C ASP A 51 -10.89 -18.52 0.23
N PRO A 52 -10.89 -17.78 -0.90
CA PRO A 52 -9.98 -16.66 -1.09
C PRO A 52 -10.28 -15.50 -0.14
N SER A 53 -9.25 -14.74 0.19
CA SER A 53 -9.41 -13.41 0.78
C SER A 53 -10.13 -12.47 -0.19
N ASN A 54 -10.55 -11.31 0.33
CA ASN A 54 -10.88 -10.18 -0.52
C ASN A 54 -9.71 -9.86 -1.46
N THR A 55 -10.05 -9.50 -2.69
CA THR A 55 -9.08 -9.08 -3.70
C THR A 55 -8.56 -7.70 -3.34
N THR A 56 -7.24 -7.50 -3.44
CA THR A 56 -6.63 -6.18 -3.24
C THR A 56 -7.07 -5.22 -4.34
N MET A 57 -6.94 -3.91 -4.08
CA MET A 57 -6.99 -2.94 -5.17
C MET A 57 -5.84 -3.18 -6.18
N PRO A 58 -6.04 -2.88 -7.48
CA PRO A 58 -4.97 -2.98 -8.46
C PRO A 58 -3.78 -2.10 -8.08
N THR A 59 -2.58 -2.67 -8.11
CA THR A 59 -1.32 -1.96 -7.84
C THR A 59 -0.45 -1.97 -9.09
N LYS A 60 -0.02 -0.79 -9.53
CA LYS A 60 0.89 -0.64 -10.67
C LYS A 60 2.31 -1.01 -10.28
N VAL A 61 2.96 -1.85 -11.09
CA VAL A 61 4.35 -2.23 -10.91
C VAL A 61 5.24 -1.11 -11.44
N THR A 62 5.96 -0.44 -10.54
CA THR A 62 6.89 0.65 -10.88
C THR A 62 8.16 0.51 -10.05
N ASP A 63 9.32 0.78 -10.64
CA ASP A 63 10.62 0.76 -9.95
C ASP A 63 10.78 1.97 -9.00
N THR A 64 10.04 3.05 -9.26
CA THR A 64 9.82 4.07 -8.25
C THR A 64 8.95 3.45 -7.16
N PRO A 65 9.38 3.42 -5.89
CA PRO A 65 8.43 3.25 -4.81
C PRO A 65 7.33 4.28 -5.05
N ASP A 66 6.08 3.93 -4.76
CA ASP A 66 4.97 4.87 -4.71
C ASP A 66 5.17 5.89 -3.56
N GLY A 67 6.43 6.15 -3.19
CA GLY A 67 6.90 7.01 -2.14
C GLY A 67 7.05 8.43 -2.66
N SER A 68 6.05 9.26 -2.38
CA SER A 68 6.21 10.70 -2.50
C SER A 68 7.04 11.21 -1.34
N ARG A 69 8.03 12.07 -1.65
CA ARG A 69 8.69 12.89 -0.63
C ARG A 69 7.61 13.60 0.19
N PRO A 70 7.74 13.69 1.53
CA PRO A 70 6.83 14.46 2.34
C PRO A 70 6.68 15.89 1.81
N GLU A 71 5.46 16.30 1.55
CA GLU A 71 5.12 17.63 1.07
C GLU A 71 3.99 18.21 1.92
N PHE A 72 4.01 19.53 2.12
CA PHE A 72 2.92 20.23 2.78
C PHE A 72 1.79 20.46 1.78
N VAL A 73 0.77 19.60 1.81
CA VAL A 73 -0.49 19.81 1.08
C VAL A 73 -1.15 21.10 1.56
N ARG A 74 -1.06 21.37 2.87
CA ARG A 74 -1.42 22.65 3.46
C ARG A 74 -0.20 23.25 4.16
N PRO A 75 0.49 24.22 3.57
CA PRO A 75 1.62 24.86 4.21
C PRO A 75 1.16 25.73 5.37
N LEU A 76 2.09 26.03 6.27
CA LEU A 76 1.87 27.04 7.30
C LEU A 76 1.62 28.40 6.63
N SER A 77 0.62 29.11 7.15
CA SER A 77 0.34 30.49 6.76
C SER A 77 0.70 31.45 7.88
N ASN A 78 1.17 32.64 7.51
CA ASN A 78 1.42 33.71 8.47
C ASN A 78 0.11 34.09 9.17
N LYS A 79 0.11 34.02 10.50
CA LYS A 79 -1.01 34.47 11.34
C LYS A 79 -0.56 35.59 12.25
N SER A 80 -1.34 36.67 12.29
CA SER A 80 -1.21 37.73 13.28
C SER A 80 -2.29 37.54 14.34
N CYS A 81 -1.93 37.65 15.62
CA CYS A 81 -2.87 37.60 16.72
C CYS A 81 -2.62 38.76 17.69
N ASN A 82 -3.68 39.18 18.39
CA ASN A 82 -3.56 40.19 19.44
C ASN A 82 -2.86 39.59 20.67
N LEU A 83 -2.21 40.45 21.45
CA LEU A 83 -1.51 40.07 22.68
C LEU A 83 -2.42 39.24 23.60
N LYS A 84 -1.87 38.15 24.16
CA LYS A 84 -2.56 37.18 25.05
C LYS A 84 -3.71 36.38 24.40
N LYS A 85 -3.88 36.43 23.07
CA LYS A 85 -4.76 35.47 22.38
C LYS A 85 -3.95 34.26 21.91
N PRO A 86 -4.47 33.03 22.07
CA PRO A 86 -3.85 31.85 21.51
C PRO A 86 -3.87 31.92 19.98
N VAL A 87 -2.81 31.43 19.35
CA VAL A 87 -2.70 31.25 17.90
C VAL A 87 -2.58 29.76 17.59
N THR A 88 -3.39 29.27 16.65
CA THR A 88 -3.31 27.89 16.16
C THR A 88 -2.60 27.92 14.81
N LEU A 89 -1.47 27.23 14.73
CA LEU A 89 -0.75 26.96 13.49
C LEU A 89 -1.12 25.56 13.02
N GLU A 90 -1.60 25.47 11.79
CA GLU A 90 -2.02 24.20 11.21
C GLU A 90 -1.33 24.01 9.86
N CYS A 91 -0.80 22.81 9.66
CA CYS A 91 -0.29 22.36 8.37
C CYS A 91 -0.74 20.92 8.15
N GLU A 92 -0.71 20.50 6.89
CA GLU A 92 -1.03 19.14 6.51
C GLU A 92 0.11 18.61 5.65
N GLY A 93 0.79 17.57 6.13
CA GLY A 93 1.83 16.87 5.40
C GLY A 93 1.29 15.60 4.76
N PHE A 94 1.69 15.33 3.52
CA PHE A 94 1.42 14.07 2.84
C PHE A 94 2.74 13.47 2.37
N GLY A 95 2.87 12.15 2.45
CA GLY A 95 4.05 11.43 2.00
C GLY A 95 3.77 9.95 2.03
N LYS A 96 4.52 9.20 1.23
CA LYS A 96 4.51 7.73 1.26
C LYS A 96 5.96 7.29 1.50
N PRO A 97 6.28 6.55 2.57
CA PRO A 97 5.41 6.23 3.71
C PRO A 97 4.94 7.49 4.46
N TYR A 98 3.87 7.36 5.26
CA TYR A 98 3.28 8.48 5.98
C TYR A 98 4.34 9.21 6.84
N PRO A 99 4.49 10.53 6.71
CA PRO A 99 5.57 11.27 7.35
C PRO A 99 5.38 11.35 8.87
N THR A 100 6.48 11.34 9.62
CA THR A 100 6.48 11.61 11.07
C THR A 100 6.77 13.09 11.33
N ALA A 101 5.94 13.76 12.14
CA ALA A 101 6.15 15.14 12.57
C ALA A 101 6.91 15.23 13.91
N ARG A 102 7.78 16.23 14.05
CA ARG A 102 8.48 16.60 15.31
C ARG A 102 8.39 18.11 15.51
N TRP A 103 8.21 18.53 16.76
CA TRP A 103 8.15 19.94 17.19
C TRP A 103 9.48 20.40 17.78
#